data_AF-A0A958N229-F1
#
_entry.id   AF-A0A958N229-F1
#
_cell.length_a   1.000
_cell.length_b   1.000
_cell.length_c   1.000
_cell.angle_alpha   90.00
_cell.angle_beta   90.00
_cell.angle_gamma   90.00
#
_symmetry.space_group_name_H-M   'P 1'
#
loop_
_entity.id
_entity.type
_entity.pdbx_description
1 polymer ?
#
loop_
_entity_poly.entity_id
_entity_poly.type
_entity_poly.pdbx_seq_one_letter_code
_entity_poly.pdbx_strand_id
1 'polypeptide(L)'
;MSFDYDKIKDKQDNQGYWATSSDLFMVLSLVFLLLYVVAGLKSSTYSIQKNKEFKRVMELNADLKEQLKVYNTVQQDYLNKQASSEEVQVYENLMDKLDLLQEDAKKEKESLEAQAAENAKKEQALNKYQQLIRNIINSNMMAKNTIQRRDQQIAEVKTESEQKIAELETKYKDVAKNLKKAKSTLKSSERKLAAANRKKELLVTQIEETQKKFEQELKELEEKQQKQAEKERKSFEQKLKKQKMSAKAREKALKQFQKEQEAKFSKQVSALSEKVETNQSELKKAKARLNARKKLAAQIKNNFKKAGIDAEVDGNTGDVVINFGDEYFDTGKSTLKPGMKKILKQSIPEYAKGLFSDKKIADKLSYVEIVGFASPTYKGKYVDPQSMDEKDRKAIEYNLKLSFNRAESVFKTIFNQNEMTFKEQQKLKSLVKVTGRSFLAEKIDEMDRDIASGMSQKEFCKKYDCKKAQRVIIKFDLEN
;
A
#
# COMPACT_ATOMS: atom_id res chain seq x y z
N MET A 1 -49.35 -16.25 5.05
CA MET A 1 -50.41 -15.85 5.99
C MET A 1 -50.43 -16.88 7.11
N SER A 2 -50.21 -16.42 8.34
CA SER A 2 -50.08 -17.22 9.56
C SER A 2 -51.45 -17.62 10.07
N PHE A 3 -51.65 -18.89 10.43
CA PHE A 3 -52.82 -19.31 11.19
C PHE A 3 -52.46 -19.39 12.67
N ASP A 4 -53.33 -18.76 13.44
CA ASP A 4 -53.22 -18.40 14.84
C ASP A 4 -53.57 -19.59 15.77
N TYR A 5 -52.78 -19.78 16.83
CA TYR A 5 -52.72 -20.98 17.66
C TYR A 5 -53.48 -20.87 19.00
N ASP A 6 -54.38 -19.89 19.15
CA ASP A 6 -54.94 -19.52 20.47
C ASP A 6 -56.42 -19.88 20.70
N LYS A 7 -56.89 -20.97 20.10
CA LYS A 7 -58.15 -21.61 20.54
C LYS A 7 -57.99 -23.11 20.60
N ILE A 8 -57.58 -23.59 21.77
CA ILE A 8 -58.20 -24.65 22.57
C ILE A 8 -57.18 -24.95 23.68
N LYS A 9 -57.15 -24.06 24.66
CA LYS A 9 -56.72 -24.39 26.01
C LYS A 9 -57.99 -24.21 26.84
N ASP A 10 -58.62 -25.31 27.24
CA ASP A 10 -58.98 -25.42 28.65
C ASP A 10 -59.53 -26.78 29.05
N LYS A 11 -59.11 -27.14 30.26
CA LYS A 11 -59.52 -28.28 31.10
C LYS A 11 -58.86 -29.61 30.76
N GLN A 12 -57.87 -29.98 31.57
CA GLN A 12 -58.12 -30.93 32.66
C GLN A 12 -56.85 -31.20 33.47
N ASP A 13 -56.93 -30.89 34.76
CA ASP A 13 -56.22 -31.66 35.80
C ASP A 13 -56.49 -33.15 35.59
N ASN A 14 -55.47 -34.01 35.69
CA ASN A 14 -55.53 -35.15 36.61
C ASN A 14 -54.29 -36.04 36.57
N GLN A 15 -53.95 -36.50 37.76
CA GLN A 15 -52.88 -37.41 38.15
C GLN A 15 -53.01 -38.84 37.56
N GLY A 16 -53.26 -39.00 36.25
CA GLY A 16 -53.60 -40.29 35.61
C GLY A 16 -52.62 -40.84 34.56
N TYR A 17 -51.59 -40.07 34.16
CA TYR A 17 -50.72 -40.43 33.02
C TYR A 17 -49.70 -41.54 33.30
N TRP A 18 -49.26 -41.71 34.56
CA TRP A 18 -48.29 -42.76 34.92
C TRP A 18 -48.94 -44.14 35.07
N ALA A 19 -50.19 -44.23 35.53
CA ALA A 19 -50.91 -45.50 35.67
C ALA A 19 -51.33 -46.07 34.30
N THR A 20 -51.83 -45.22 33.40
CA THR A 20 -52.31 -45.64 32.07
C THR A 20 -51.18 -46.06 31.13
N SER A 21 -50.02 -45.41 31.22
CA SER A 21 -48.84 -45.81 30.43
C SER A 21 -48.20 -47.11 30.93
N SER A 22 -48.24 -47.36 32.25
CA SER A 22 -47.77 -48.61 32.86
C SER A 22 -48.68 -49.80 32.53
N ASP A 23 -50.00 -49.58 32.53
CA ASP A 23 -50.98 -50.63 32.20
C ASP A 23 -50.95 -50.98 30.71
N LEU A 24 -50.80 -49.97 29.83
CA LEU A 24 -50.58 -50.19 28.41
C LEU A 24 -49.29 -51.00 28.15
N PHE A 25 -48.19 -50.68 28.84
CA PHE A 25 -46.93 -51.42 28.69
C PHE A 25 -47.02 -52.84 29.25
N MET A 26 -47.80 -53.05 30.34
CA MET A 26 -48.05 -54.39 30.88
C MET A 26 -48.86 -55.24 29.88
N VAL A 27 -49.91 -54.68 29.30
CA VAL A 27 -50.72 -55.37 28.29
C VAL A 27 -49.89 -55.67 27.03
N LEU A 28 -49.08 -54.71 26.56
CA LEU A 28 -48.21 -54.92 25.40
C LEU A 28 -47.13 -55.97 25.67
N SER A 29 -46.55 -55.98 26.88
CA SER A 29 -45.57 -56.98 27.30
C SER A 29 -46.19 -58.36 27.42
N LEU A 30 -47.43 -58.46 27.91
CA LEU A 30 -48.17 -59.71 28.01
C LEU A 30 -48.55 -60.26 26.63
N VAL A 31 -48.91 -59.39 25.68
CA VAL A 31 -49.14 -59.75 24.28
C VAL A 31 -47.83 -60.20 23.61
N PHE A 32 -46.72 -59.51 23.85
CA PHE A 32 -45.41 -59.91 23.33
C PHE A 32 -44.94 -61.25 23.89
N LEU A 33 -45.15 -61.51 25.19
CA LEU A 33 -44.86 -62.80 25.82
C LEU A 33 -45.74 -63.91 25.26
N LEU A 34 -47.04 -63.66 25.06
CA LEU A 34 -47.95 -64.61 24.42
C LEU A 34 -47.53 -64.92 22.98
N LEU A 35 -47.18 -63.90 22.19
CA LEU A 35 -46.69 -64.11 20.82
C LEU A 35 -45.35 -64.85 20.80
N TYR A 36 -44.45 -64.58 21.75
CA TYR A 36 -43.18 -65.30 21.89
C TYR A 36 -43.40 -66.76 22.27
N VAL A 37 -44.31 -67.05 23.22
CA VAL A 37 -44.67 -68.42 23.61
C VAL A 37 -45.36 -69.15 22.45
N VAL A 38 -46.27 -68.49 21.72
CA VAL A 38 -46.94 -69.09 20.55
C VAL A 38 -45.96 -69.34 19.40
N ALA A 39 -45.01 -68.44 19.16
CA ALA A 39 -43.95 -68.63 18.17
C ALA A 39 -42.98 -69.75 18.59
N GLY A 40 -42.62 -69.82 19.87
CA GLY A 40 -41.80 -70.89 20.45
C GLY A 40 -42.48 -72.25 20.39
N LEU A 41 -43.78 -72.30 20.69
CA LEU A 41 -44.61 -73.50 20.55
C LEU A 41 -44.74 -73.90 19.08
N LYS A 42 -45.02 -72.97 18.16
CA LYS A 42 -45.10 -73.26 16.71
C LYS A 42 -43.79 -73.81 16.15
N SER A 43 -42.65 -73.21 16.52
CA SER A 43 -41.33 -73.68 16.10
C SER A 43 -40.99 -75.05 16.69
N SER A 44 -41.36 -75.28 17.96
CA SER A 44 -41.19 -76.57 18.64
C SER A 44 -42.10 -77.65 18.04
N THR A 45 -43.37 -77.35 17.78
CA THR A 45 -44.30 -78.30 17.14
C THR A 45 -43.93 -78.58 15.71
N TYR A 46 -43.44 -77.59 14.95
CA TYR A 46 -42.94 -77.80 13.59
C TYR A 46 -41.71 -78.71 13.59
N SER A 47 -40.79 -78.51 14.53
CA SER A 47 -39.62 -79.38 14.71
C SER A 47 -40.02 -80.80 15.13
N ILE A 48 -40.98 -80.96 16.06
CA ILE A 48 -41.51 -82.26 16.48
C ILE A 48 -42.26 -82.95 15.33
N GLN A 49 -43.04 -82.21 14.55
CA GLN A 49 -43.77 -82.74 13.39
C GLN A 49 -42.79 -83.20 12.30
N LYS A 50 -41.78 -82.37 11.97
CA LYS A 50 -40.74 -82.76 11.02
C LYS A 50 -39.94 -83.99 11.50
N ASN A 51 -39.70 -84.10 12.80
CA ASN A 51 -39.00 -85.26 13.39
C ASN A 51 -39.91 -86.52 13.44
N LYS A 52 -41.22 -86.35 13.65
CA LYS A 52 -42.21 -87.43 13.50
C LYS A 52 -42.33 -87.88 12.05
N GLU A 53 -42.36 -86.97 11.08
CA GLU A 53 -42.37 -87.32 9.66
C GLU A 53 -41.05 -87.98 9.25
N PHE A 54 -39.90 -87.50 9.73
CA PHE A 54 -38.62 -88.15 9.48
C PHE A 54 -38.57 -89.56 10.08
N LYS A 55 -39.08 -89.76 11.30
CA LYS A 55 -39.22 -91.10 11.90
C LYS A 55 -40.19 -91.98 11.12
N ARG A 56 -41.32 -91.44 10.66
CA ARG A 56 -42.31 -92.17 9.86
C ARG A 56 -41.76 -92.56 8.49
N VAL A 57 -40.98 -91.69 7.86
CA VAL A 57 -40.27 -91.96 6.60
C VAL A 57 -39.16 -92.98 6.82
N MET A 58 -38.47 -92.95 7.96
CA MET A 58 -37.48 -93.97 8.34
C MET A 58 -38.13 -95.33 8.62
N GLU A 59 -39.25 -95.37 9.34
CA GLU A 59 -40.05 -96.57 9.58
C GLU A 59 -40.60 -97.13 8.27
N LEU A 60 -41.16 -96.28 7.40
CA LEU A 60 -41.59 -96.68 6.05
C LEU A 60 -40.41 -97.17 5.20
N ASN A 61 -39.23 -96.56 5.27
CA ASN A 61 -38.04 -97.06 4.56
C ASN A 61 -37.54 -98.40 5.13
N ALA A 62 -37.65 -98.61 6.44
CA ALA A 62 -37.28 -99.87 7.08
C ALA A 62 -38.27 -100.98 6.73
N ASP A 63 -39.58 -100.69 6.82
CA ASP A 63 -40.66 -101.58 6.41
C ASP A 63 -40.58 -101.88 4.90
N LEU A 64 -40.32 -100.89 4.05
CA LEU A 64 -40.11 -101.10 2.61
C LEU A 64 -38.87 -101.98 2.35
N LYS A 65 -37.78 -101.81 3.11
CA LYS A 65 -36.61 -102.70 3.02
C LYS A 65 -36.93 -104.12 3.48
N GLU A 66 -37.74 -104.28 4.51
CA GLU A 66 -38.15 -105.58 5.02
C GLU A 66 -39.11 -106.28 4.04
N GLN A 67 -40.07 -105.54 3.48
CA GLN A 67 -40.94 -105.97 2.39
C GLN A 67 -40.13 -106.32 1.14
N LEU A 68 -39.14 -105.51 0.75
CA LEU A 68 -38.23 -105.85 -0.35
C LEU A 68 -37.41 -107.10 -0.04
N LYS A 69 -37.01 -107.33 1.22
CA LYS A 69 -36.28 -108.54 1.61
C LYS A 69 -37.17 -109.77 1.57
N VAL A 70 -38.42 -109.68 2.03
CA VAL A 70 -39.44 -110.73 1.93
C VAL A 70 -39.79 -111.00 0.47
N TYR A 71 -39.98 -109.94 -0.32
CA TYR A 71 -40.25 -110.03 -1.75
C TYR A 71 -39.08 -110.69 -2.47
N ASN A 72 -37.85 -110.25 -2.22
CA ASN A 72 -36.65 -110.84 -2.80
C ASN A 72 -36.47 -112.30 -2.36
N THR A 73 -36.79 -112.68 -1.13
CA THR A 73 -36.71 -114.09 -0.70
C THR A 73 -37.79 -114.95 -1.32
N VAL A 74 -39.04 -114.48 -1.39
CA VAL A 74 -40.14 -115.18 -2.08
C VAL A 74 -39.87 -115.29 -3.58
N GLN A 75 -39.34 -114.22 -4.17
CA GLN A 75 -38.92 -114.17 -5.57
C GLN A 75 -37.75 -115.13 -5.85
N GLN A 76 -36.75 -115.16 -4.97
CA GLN A 76 -35.60 -116.05 -5.12
C GLN A 76 -36.02 -117.51 -4.91
N ASP A 77 -36.99 -117.79 -4.03
CA ASP A 77 -37.57 -119.13 -3.88
C ASP A 77 -38.41 -119.54 -5.11
N TYR A 78 -39.16 -118.60 -5.71
CA TYR A 78 -39.89 -118.80 -6.97
C TYR A 78 -38.92 -119.08 -8.13
N LEU A 79 -37.93 -118.23 -8.33
CA LEU A 79 -36.92 -118.37 -9.39
C LEU A 79 -36.10 -119.68 -9.26
N ASN A 80 -35.84 -120.15 -8.04
CA ASN A 80 -35.04 -121.36 -7.81
C ASN A 80 -35.83 -122.68 -7.80
N LYS A 81 -37.13 -122.67 -7.45
CA LYS A 81 -37.90 -123.92 -7.23
C LYS A 81 -39.11 -124.11 -8.15
N GLN A 82 -39.63 -123.05 -8.76
CA GLN A 82 -40.93 -123.07 -9.44
C GLN A 82 -40.96 -122.39 -10.81
N ALA A 83 -40.03 -121.49 -11.09
CA ALA A 83 -39.97 -120.77 -12.36
C ALA A 83 -39.41 -121.64 -13.49
N SER A 84 -39.91 -121.42 -14.70
CA SER A 84 -39.37 -122.00 -15.93
C SER A 84 -38.05 -121.31 -16.33
N SER A 85 -37.20 -122.01 -17.10
CA SER A 85 -35.90 -121.46 -17.55
C SER A 85 -36.03 -120.16 -18.36
N GLU A 86 -37.15 -119.93 -19.05
CA GLU A 86 -37.39 -118.70 -19.81
C GLU A 86 -37.70 -117.50 -18.90
N GLU A 87 -38.45 -117.71 -17.80
CA GLU A 87 -38.79 -116.64 -16.86
C GLU A 87 -37.56 -116.11 -16.12
N VAL A 88 -36.64 -116.99 -15.75
CA VAL A 88 -35.36 -116.61 -15.12
C VAL A 88 -34.54 -115.75 -16.09
N GLN A 89 -34.47 -116.14 -17.36
CA GLN A 89 -33.68 -115.43 -18.37
C GLN A 89 -34.27 -114.07 -18.73
N VAL A 90 -35.60 -113.92 -18.75
CA VAL A 90 -36.26 -112.62 -18.93
C VAL A 90 -35.97 -111.68 -17.76
N TYR A 91 -35.98 -112.22 -16.54
CA TYR A 91 -35.67 -111.43 -15.34
C TYR A 91 -34.21 -110.97 -15.32
N GLU A 92 -33.25 -111.85 -15.57
CA GLU A 92 -31.82 -111.50 -15.65
C GLU A 92 -31.55 -110.42 -16.70
N ASN A 93 -32.12 -110.57 -17.91
CA ASN A 93 -32.01 -109.56 -18.96
C ASN A 93 -32.62 -108.20 -18.59
N LEU A 94 -33.67 -108.19 -17.78
CA LEU A 94 -34.30 -106.95 -17.32
C LEU A 94 -33.43 -106.25 -16.28
N MET A 95 -32.83 -107.00 -15.36
CA MET A 95 -31.94 -106.47 -14.32
C MET A 95 -30.64 -105.94 -14.92
N ASP A 96 -30.02 -106.65 -15.86
CA ASP A 96 -28.83 -106.17 -16.57
C ASP A 96 -29.08 -104.84 -17.29
N LYS A 97 -30.27 -104.67 -17.90
CA LYS A 97 -30.66 -103.40 -18.53
C LYS A 97 -30.86 -102.27 -17.52
N LEU A 98 -31.38 -102.56 -16.33
CA LEU A 98 -31.55 -101.57 -15.28
C LEU A 98 -30.20 -101.14 -14.70
N ASP A 99 -29.27 -102.06 -14.51
CA ASP A 99 -27.91 -101.75 -14.05
C ASP A 99 -27.16 -100.89 -15.07
N LEU A 100 -27.26 -101.20 -16.37
CA LEU A 100 -26.71 -100.36 -17.44
C LEU A 100 -27.29 -98.93 -17.42
N LEU A 101 -28.63 -98.81 -17.30
CA LEU A 101 -29.28 -97.51 -17.22
C LEU A 101 -28.85 -96.71 -15.98
N GLN A 102 -28.65 -97.37 -14.84
CA GLN A 102 -28.18 -96.74 -13.62
C GLN A 102 -26.73 -96.25 -13.74
N GLU A 103 -25.86 -97.05 -14.36
CA GLU A 103 -24.48 -96.63 -14.63
C GLU A 103 -24.42 -95.45 -15.60
N ASP A 104 -25.20 -95.47 -16.67
CA ASP A 104 -25.26 -94.39 -17.65
C ASP A 104 -25.79 -93.10 -17.02
N ALA A 105 -26.86 -93.17 -16.24
CA ALA A 105 -27.40 -92.03 -15.51
C ALA A 105 -26.39 -91.47 -14.48
N LYS A 106 -25.60 -92.33 -13.83
CA LYS A 106 -24.54 -91.92 -12.91
C LYS A 106 -23.41 -91.19 -13.63
N LYS A 107 -22.93 -91.73 -14.76
CA LYS A 107 -21.91 -91.09 -15.59
C LYS A 107 -22.38 -89.74 -16.14
N GLU A 108 -23.63 -89.66 -16.57
CA GLU A 108 -24.25 -88.41 -17.04
C GLU A 108 -24.31 -87.36 -15.93
N LYS A 109 -24.73 -87.75 -14.72
CA LYS A 109 -24.72 -86.88 -13.54
C LYS A 109 -23.32 -86.34 -13.23
N GLU A 110 -22.31 -87.21 -13.20
CA GLU A 110 -20.92 -86.80 -12.92
C GLU A 110 -20.39 -85.82 -13.98
N SER A 111 -20.73 -86.04 -15.25
CA SER A 111 -20.39 -85.12 -16.36
C SER A 111 -21.06 -83.75 -16.20
N LEU A 112 -22.34 -83.70 -15.85
CA LEU A 112 -23.07 -82.46 -15.62
C LEU A 112 -22.53 -81.68 -14.41
N GLU A 113 -22.16 -82.36 -13.33
CA GLU A 113 -21.51 -81.75 -12.17
C GLU A 113 -20.14 -81.14 -12.53
N ALA A 114 -19.34 -81.84 -13.34
CA ALA A 114 -18.07 -81.32 -13.84
C ALA A 114 -18.25 -80.07 -14.72
N GLN A 115 -19.23 -80.08 -15.62
CA GLN A 115 -19.57 -78.91 -16.46
C GLN A 115 -20.07 -77.72 -15.61
N ALA A 116 -20.90 -77.98 -14.59
CA ALA A 116 -21.37 -76.95 -13.67
C ALA A 116 -20.20 -76.32 -12.89
N ALA A 117 -19.25 -77.13 -12.41
CA ALA A 117 -18.05 -76.64 -11.73
C ALA A 117 -17.13 -75.82 -12.66
N GLU A 118 -16.99 -76.21 -13.93
CA GLU A 118 -16.23 -75.44 -14.92
C GLU A 118 -16.90 -74.10 -15.22
N ASN A 119 -18.23 -74.08 -15.38
CA ASN A 119 -18.99 -72.86 -15.59
C ASN A 119 -18.91 -71.91 -14.40
N ALA A 120 -18.95 -72.43 -13.16
CA ALA A 120 -18.73 -71.62 -11.96
C ALA A 120 -17.33 -70.98 -11.93
N LYS A 121 -16.29 -71.71 -12.36
CA LYS A 121 -14.94 -71.14 -12.49
C LYS A 121 -14.87 -70.05 -13.57
N LYS A 122 -15.53 -70.25 -14.71
CA LYS A 122 -15.64 -69.25 -15.79
C LYS A 122 -16.37 -67.99 -15.30
N GLU A 123 -17.45 -68.14 -14.55
CA GLU A 123 -18.18 -67.01 -13.94
C GLU A 123 -17.29 -66.24 -12.96
N GLN A 124 -16.58 -66.94 -12.07
CA GLN A 124 -15.63 -66.30 -11.14
C GLN A 124 -14.51 -65.55 -11.88
N ALA A 125 -13.95 -66.13 -12.94
CA ALA A 125 -12.93 -65.49 -13.76
C ALA A 125 -13.49 -64.25 -14.49
N LEU A 126 -14.71 -64.34 -15.02
CA LEU A 126 -15.40 -63.22 -15.66
C LEU A 126 -15.66 -62.08 -14.65
N ASN A 127 -16.12 -62.41 -13.44
CA ASN A 127 -16.34 -61.43 -12.38
C ASN A 127 -15.04 -60.72 -11.97
N LYS A 128 -13.92 -61.44 -11.86
CA LYS A 128 -12.59 -60.84 -11.63
C LYS A 128 -12.17 -59.93 -12.78
N TYR A 129 -12.39 -60.36 -14.03
CA TYR A 129 -12.06 -59.57 -15.21
C TYR A 129 -12.90 -58.28 -15.29
N GLN A 130 -14.20 -58.36 -14.98
CA GLN A 130 -15.09 -57.20 -14.88
C GLN A 130 -14.63 -56.22 -13.80
N GLN A 131 -14.19 -56.69 -12.64
CA GLN A 131 -13.64 -55.84 -11.57
C GLN A 131 -12.36 -55.12 -12.03
N LEU A 132 -11.43 -55.82 -12.68
CA LEU A 132 -10.22 -55.22 -13.23
C LEU A 132 -10.53 -54.13 -14.27
N ILE A 133 -11.45 -54.40 -15.20
CA ILE A 133 -11.88 -53.41 -16.19
C ILE A 133 -12.50 -52.19 -15.51
N ARG A 134 -13.40 -52.38 -14.53
CA ARG A 134 -13.99 -51.26 -13.77
C ARG A 134 -12.92 -50.43 -13.08
N ASN A 135 -11.93 -51.07 -12.45
CA ASN A 135 -10.83 -50.37 -11.80
C ASN A 135 -9.97 -49.58 -12.80
N ILE A 136 -9.66 -50.15 -13.95
CA ILE A 136 -8.89 -49.47 -15.02
C ILE A 136 -9.68 -48.28 -15.57
N ILE A 137 -10.97 -48.44 -15.87
CA ILE A 137 -11.83 -47.37 -16.37
C ILE A 137 -11.94 -46.24 -15.34
N ASN A 138 -12.18 -46.58 -14.07
CA ASN A 138 -12.28 -45.59 -12.99
C ASN A 138 -10.95 -44.84 -12.80
N SER A 139 -9.81 -45.56 -12.81
CA SER A 139 -8.48 -44.95 -12.71
C SER A 139 -8.21 -44.00 -13.88
N ASN A 140 -8.52 -44.43 -15.10
CA ASN A 140 -8.33 -43.60 -16.30
C ASN A 140 -9.26 -42.38 -16.32
N MET A 141 -10.51 -42.55 -15.87
CA MET A 141 -11.47 -41.45 -15.75
C MET A 141 -11.01 -40.42 -14.70
N MET A 142 -10.52 -40.88 -13.54
CA MET A 142 -9.96 -40.00 -12.51
C MET A 142 -8.68 -39.30 -12.98
N ALA A 143 -7.80 -40.01 -13.69
CA ALA A 143 -6.60 -39.43 -14.29
C ALA A 143 -6.98 -38.34 -15.31
N LYS A 144 -7.94 -38.60 -16.20
CA LYS A 144 -8.44 -37.63 -17.18
C LYS A 144 -9.00 -36.37 -16.52
N ASN A 145 -9.84 -36.53 -15.49
CA ASN A 145 -10.38 -35.40 -14.73
C ASN A 145 -9.28 -34.60 -14.01
N THR A 146 -8.26 -35.30 -13.47
CA THR A 146 -7.13 -34.65 -12.82
C THR A 146 -6.28 -33.86 -13.82
N ILE A 147 -6.04 -34.41 -15.01
CA ILE A 147 -5.33 -33.73 -16.10
C ILE A 147 -6.09 -32.47 -16.52
N GLN A 148 -7.40 -32.58 -16.76
CA GLN A 148 -8.22 -31.42 -17.13
C GLN A 148 -8.20 -30.31 -16.09
N ARG A 149 -8.27 -30.64 -14.79
CA ARG A 149 -8.15 -29.65 -13.71
C ARG A 149 -6.77 -29.01 -13.68
N ARG A 150 -5.70 -29.78 -13.89
CA ARG A 150 -4.34 -29.25 -13.96
C ARG A 150 -4.16 -28.33 -15.16
N ASP A 151 -4.69 -28.68 -16.32
CA ASP A 151 -4.61 -27.85 -17.53
C ASP A 151 -5.34 -26.51 -17.33
N GLN A 152 -6.50 -26.52 -16.67
CA GLN A 152 -7.21 -25.29 -16.29
C GLN A 152 -6.38 -24.42 -15.35
N GLN A 153 -5.81 -25.01 -14.29
CA GLN A 153 -4.95 -24.28 -13.36
C GLN A 153 -3.70 -23.71 -14.05
N ILE A 154 -3.07 -24.48 -14.95
CA ILE A 154 -1.92 -24.01 -15.72
C ILE A 154 -2.31 -22.84 -16.62
N ALA A 155 -3.48 -22.89 -17.27
CA ALA A 155 -3.97 -21.80 -18.11
C ALA A 155 -4.22 -20.53 -17.29
N GLU A 156 -4.89 -20.65 -16.12
CA GLU A 156 -5.13 -19.52 -15.21
C GLU A 156 -3.82 -18.88 -14.73
N VAL A 157 -2.88 -19.70 -14.23
CA VAL A 157 -1.57 -19.22 -13.76
C VAL A 157 -0.79 -18.56 -14.90
N LYS A 158 -0.87 -19.09 -16.13
CA LYS A 158 -0.22 -18.51 -17.30
C LYS A 158 -0.81 -17.13 -17.61
N THR A 159 -2.13 -16.99 -17.64
CA THR A 159 -2.80 -15.71 -17.87
C THR A 159 -2.46 -14.69 -16.77
N GLU A 160 -2.47 -15.09 -15.49
CA GLU A 160 -2.10 -14.21 -14.38
C GLU A 160 -0.62 -13.76 -14.49
N SER A 161 0.27 -14.67 -14.88
CA SER A 161 1.69 -14.37 -15.08
C SER A 161 1.90 -13.38 -16.24
N GLU A 162 1.21 -13.57 -17.36
CA GLU A 162 1.26 -12.66 -18.52
C GLU A 162 0.75 -11.26 -18.15
N GLN A 163 -0.34 -11.17 -17.37
CA GLN A 163 -0.85 -9.88 -16.87
C GLN A 163 0.16 -9.18 -15.96
N LYS A 164 0.77 -9.90 -15.02
CA LYS A 164 1.81 -9.36 -14.13
C LYS A 164 3.04 -8.89 -14.91
N ILE A 165 3.47 -9.63 -15.93
CA ILE A 165 4.58 -9.24 -16.80
C ILE A 165 4.24 -7.93 -17.52
N ALA A 166 3.06 -7.82 -18.13
CA ALA A 166 2.64 -6.59 -18.82
C ALA A 166 2.55 -5.37 -17.87
N GLU A 167 2.07 -5.58 -16.63
CA GLU A 167 2.03 -4.54 -15.60
C GLU A 167 3.45 -4.10 -15.19
N LEU A 168 4.35 -5.06 -14.97
CA LEU A 168 5.75 -4.79 -14.62
C LEU A 168 6.50 -4.05 -15.74
N GLU A 169 6.28 -4.43 -17.00
CA GLU A 169 6.85 -3.74 -18.15
C GLU A 169 6.37 -2.28 -18.24
N THR A 170 5.08 -2.03 -17.96
CA THR A 170 4.52 -0.68 -17.94
C THR A 170 5.14 0.14 -16.82
N LYS A 171 5.23 -0.42 -15.60
CA LYS A 171 5.90 0.23 -14.47
C LYS A 171 7.36 0.52 -14.77
N TYR A 172 8.08 -0.40 -15.41
CA TYR A 172 9.48 -0.20 -15.79
C TYR A 172 9.66 0.95 -16.79
N LYS A 173 8.79 1.03 -17.81
CA LYS A 173 8.79 2.14 -18.78
C LYS A 173 8.53 3.50 -18.11
N ASP A 174 7.60 3.56 -17.17
CA ASP A 174 7.29 4.79 -16.42
C ASP A 174 8.45 5.21 -15.51
N VAL A 175 9.06 4.26 -14.78
CA VAL A 175 10.24 4.52 -13.95
C VAL A 175 11.41 5.02 -14.82
N ALA A 176 11.67 4.38 -15.96
CA ALA A 176 12.73 4.81 -16.89
C ALA A 176 12.48 6.23 -17.42
N LYS A 177 11.23 6.57 -17.76
CA LYS A 177 10.84 7.92 -18.20
C LYS A 177 11.02 8.96 -17.10
N ASN A 178 10.62 8.64 -15.87
CA ASN A 178 10.78 9.51 -14.71
C ASN A 178 12.26 9.72 -14.37
N LEU A 179 13.08 8.67 -14.43
CA LEU A 179 14.52 8.76 -14.23
C LEU A 179 15.20 9.66 -15.27
N LYS A 180 14.81 9.55 -16.55
CA LYS A 180 15.31 10.41 -17.63
C LYS A 180 14.96 11.87 -17.38
N LYS A 181 13.70 12.15 -16.99
CA LYS A 181 13.26 13.51 -16.61
C LYS A 181 14.06 14.04 -15.42
N ALA A 182 14.16 13.27 -14.34
CA ALA A 182 14.91 13.66 -13.14
C ALA A 182 16.38 13.98 -13.44
N LYS A 183 17.05 13.16 -14.27
CA LYS A 183 18.42 13.45 -14.73
C LYS A 183 18.52 14.74 -15.52
N SER A 184 17.56 15.02 -16.40
CA SER A 184 17.52 16.27 -17.17
C SER A 184 17.30 17.50 -16.30
N THR A 185 16.39 17.41 -15.32
CA THR A 185 16.14 18.47 -14.34
C THR A 185 17.36 18.71 -13.48
N LEU A 186 18.01 17.66 -12.97
CA LEU A 186 19.23 17.77 -12.16
C LEU A 186 20.33 18.51 -12.92
N LYS A 187 20.60 18.12 -14.17
CA LYS A 187 21.59 18.79 -15.03
C LYS A 187 21.24 20.26 -15.27
N SER A 188 19.96 20.59 -15.40
CA SER A 188 19.50 21.98 -15.54
C SER A 188 19.72 22.78 -14.25
N SER A 189 19.43 22.19 -13.09
CA SER A 189 19.62 22.80 -11.77
C SER A 189 21.11 23.01 -11.47
N GLU A 190 21.97 22.06 -11.83
CA GLU A 190 23.43 22.21 -11.71
C GLU A 190 23.96 23.36 -12.57
N ARG A 191 23.48 23.50 -13.82
CA ARG A 191 23.82 24.64 -14.69
C ARG A 191 23.35 25.96 -14.10
N LYS A 192 22.14 26.01 -13.53
CA LYS A 192 21.60 27.20 -12.87
C LYS A 192 22.40 27.56 -11.62
N LEU A 193 22.78 26.58 -10.81
CA LEU A 193 23.63 26.79 -9.64
C LEU A 193 25.00 27.34 -10.05
N ALA A 194 25.61 26.78 -11.09
CA ALA A 194 26.86 27.29 -11.64
C ALA A 194 26.72 28.74 -12.17
N ALA A 195 25.63 29.05 -12.87
CA ALA A 195 25.35 30.40 -13.35
C ALA A 195 25.11 31.40 -12.20
N ALA A 196 24.38 30.99 -11.16
CA ALA A 196 24.16 31.80 -9.97
C ALA A 196 25.48 32.05 -9.21
N ASN A 197 26.34 31.05 -9.09
CA ASN A 197 27.67 31.20 -8.49
C ASN A 197 28.56 32.13 -9.32
N ARG A 198 28.56 32.02 -10.65
CA ARG A 198 29.28 32.97 -11.52
C ARG A 198 28.75 34.39 -11.38
N LYS A 199 27.42 34.56 -11.33
CA LYS A 199 26.80 35.89 -11.12
C LYS A 199 27.17 36.46 -9.76
N LYS A 200 27.27 35.63 -8.73
CA LYS A 200 27.76 36.01 -7.41
C LYS A 200 29.22 36.46 -7.47
N GLU A 201 30.10 35.69 -8.11
CA GLU A 201 31.50 36.07 -8.29
C GLU A 201 31.64 37.38 -9.06
N LEU A 202 30.91 37.54 -10.16
CA LEU A 202 30.82 38.79 -10.93
C LEU A 202 30.39 39.97 -10.05
N LEU A 203 29.35 39.81 -9.23
CA LEU A 203 28.90 40.86 -8.31
C LEU A 203 29.98 41.22 -7.27
N VAL A 204 30.70 40.23 -6.75
CA VAL A 204 31.81 40.47 -5.83
C VAL A 204 32.93 41.25 -6.53
N THR A 205 33.32 40.83 -7.74
CA THR A 205 34.33 41.53 -8.54
C THR A 205 33.88 42.95 -8.90
N GLN A 206 32.63 43.15 -9.32
CA GLN A 206 32.08 44.48 -9.60
C GLN A 206 32.12 45.39 -8.38
N ILE A 207 31.84 44.85 -7.19
CA ILE A 207 31.93 45.62 -5.93
C ILE A 207 33.39 46.01 -5.67
N GLU A 208 34.34 45.09 -5.84
CA GLU A 208 35.77 45.36 -5.66
C GLU A 208 36.31 46.38 -6.68
N GLU A 209 35.89 46.29 -7.93
CA GLU A 209 36.22 47.26 -8.98
C GLU A 209 35.62 48.64 -8.69
N THR A 210 34.36 48.67 -8.23
CA THR A 210 33.68 49.90 -7.84
C THR A 210 34.41 50.55 -6.66
N GLN A 211 34.88 49.76 -5.69
CA GLN A 211 35.67 50.26 -4.57
C GLN A 211 37.00 50.88 -5.05
N LYS A 212 37.72 50.20 -5.95
CA LYS A 212 38.96 50.74 -6.53
C LYS A 212 38.73 52.03 -7.31
N LYS A 213 37.65 52.11 -8.10
CA LYS A 213 37.28 53.33 -8.82
C LYS A 213 36.99 54.48 -7.86
N PHE A 214 36.26 54.23 -6.77
CA PHE A 214 36.02 55.26 -5.77
C PHE A 214 37.29 55.71 -5.05
N GLU A 215 38.21 54.81 -4.74
CA GLU A 215 39.52 55.17 -4.17
C GLU A 215 40.35 56.03 -5.15
N GLN A 216 40.25 55.76 -6.46
CA GLN A 216 40.87 56.59 -7.50
C GLN A 216 40.19 57.96 -7.64
N GLU A 217 38.86 58.01 -7.68
CA GLU A 217 38.09 59.26 -7.74
C GLU A 217 38.38 60.14 -6.52
N LEU A 218 38.56 59.56 -5.33
CA LEU A 218 39.02 60.27 -4.14
C LEU A 218 40.38 60.93 -4.38
N LYS A 219 41.39 60.18 -4.83
CA LYS A 219 42.71 60.74 -5.12
C LYS A 219 42.67 61.83 -6.19
N GLU A 220 41.92 61.63 -7.27
CA GLU A 220 41.76 62.65 -8.31
C GLU A 220 41.07 63.91 -7.80
N LEU A 221 40.07 63.76 -6.92
CA LEU A 221 39.38 64.87 -6.28
C LEU A 221 40.35 65.65 -5.38
N GLU A 222 41.18 64.96 -4.59
CA GLU A 222 42.24 65.57 -3.77
C GLU A 222 43.23 66.37 -4.62
N GLU A 223 43.71 65.81 -5.72
CA GLU A 223 44.64 66.48 -6.64
C GLU A 223 44.01 67.70 -7.34
N LYS A 224 42.77 67.56 -7.84
CA LYS A 224 42.04 68.68 -8.47
C LYS A 224 41.81 69.80 -7.48
N GLN A 225 41.44 69.48 -6.24
CA GLN A 225 41.26 70.48 -5.20
C GLN A 225 42.56 71.18 -4.80
N GLN A 226 43.69 70.46 -4.69
CA GLN A 226 44.99 71.09 -4.44
C GLN A 226 45.34 72.10 -5.53
N LYS A 227 45.17 71.72 -6.81
CA LYS A 227 45.41 72.63 -7.95
C LYS A 227 44.46 73.83 -7.95
N GLN A 228 43.19 73.61 -7.61
CA GLN A 228 42.18 74.67 -7.49
C GLN A 228 42.53 75.64 -6.34
N ALA A 229 42.87 75.12 -5.17
CA ALA A 229 43.25 75.89 -3.99
C ALA A 229 44.52 76.73 -4.26
N GLU A 230 45.50 76.19 -5.00
CA GLU A 230 46.69 76.92 -5.41
C GLU A 230 46.37 78.07 -6.39
N LYS A 231 45.50 77.83 -7.38
CA LYS A 231 45.02 78.88 -8.30
C LYS A 231 44.26 79.97 -7.56
N GLU A 232 43.32 79.60 -6.70
CA GLU A 232 42.52 80.55 -5.93
C GLU A 232 43.41 81.35 -4.96
N ARG A 233 44.38 80.69 -4.30
CA ARG A 233 45.40 81.36 -3.46
C ARG A 233 46.21 82.38 -4.26
N LYS A 234 46.72 82.02 -5.45
CA LYS A 234 47.45 82.96 -6.34
C LYS A 234 46.58 84.15 -6.74
N SER A 235 45.31 83.91 -7.07
CA SER A 235 44.35 84.96 -7.43
C SER A 235 44.05 85.90 -6.24
N PHE A 236 43.95 85.34 -5.03
CA PHE A 236 43.69 86.07 -3.81
C PHE A 236 44.91 86.91 -3.39
N GLU A 237 46.11 86.34 -3.48
CA GLU A 237 47.37 87.07 -3.29
C GLU A 237 47.48 88.25 -4.25
N GLN A 238 47.11 88.09 -5.53
CA GLN A 238 47.09 89.18 -6.51
C GLN A 238 46.05 90.28 -6.20
N LYS A 239 44.87 89.92 -5.67
CA LYS A 239 43.88 90.90 -5.21
C LYS A 239 44.39 91.70 -4.01
N LEU A 240 45.00 91.02 -3.03
CA LEU A 240 45.66 91.64 -1.89
C LEU A 240 46.81 92.58 -2.32
N LYS A 241 47.63 92.15 -3.30
CA LYS A 241 48.36 92.98 -4.32
C LYS A 241 47.87 94.42 -4.46
N LYS A 242 46.66 94.54 -5.00
CA LYS A 242 46.07 95.78 -5.49
C LYS A 242 45.48 96.66 -4.38
N GLN A 243 45.11 96.08 -3.24
CA GLN A 243 44.44 96.81 -2.13
C GLN A 243 45.37 97.63 -1.22
N LYS A 244 46.70 97.69 -1.46
CA LYS A 244 47.69 98.48 -0.67
C LYS A 244 47.57 98.32 0.87
N MET A 245 47.23 97.13 1.35
CA MET A 245 47.11 96.83 2.78
C MET A 245 48.48 96.70 3.48
N SER A 246 48.50 96.89 4.81
CA SER A 246 49.68 96.62 5.64
C SER A 246 50.04 95.13 5.64
N ALA A 247 51.33 94.80 5.82
CA ALA A 247 51.84 93.43 5.79
C ALA A 247 51.08 92.50 6.76
N LYS A 248 50.77 92.99 7.96
CA LYS A 248 50.05 92.24 9.01
C LYS A 248 48.60 91.92 8.65
N ALA A 249 47.92 92.84 7.96
CA ALA A 249 46.54 92.63 7.50
C ALA A 249 46.48 91.66 6.31
N ARG A 250 47.47 91.71 5.42
CA ARG A 250 47.66 90.74 4.33
C ARG A 250 47.88 89.32 4.83
N GLU A 251 48.76 89.15 5.82
CA GLU A 251 49.05 87.85 6.41
C GLU A 251 47.81 87.23 7.06
N LYS A 252 47.02 88.04 7.78
CA LYS A 252 45.78 87.59 8.42
C LYS A 252 44.73 87.14 7.39
N ALA A 253 44.57 87.88 6.29
CA ALA A 253 43.65 87.52 5.21
C ALA A 253 44.05 86.22 4.51
N LEU A 254 45.35 86.01 4.25
CA LEU A 254 45.90 84.78 3.68
C LEU A 254 45.67 83.56 4.58
N LYS A 255 45.94 83.69 5.88
CA LYS A 255 45.67 82.64 6.87
C LYS A 255 44.18 82.29 6.96
N GLN A 256 43.30 83.29 6.90
CA GLN A 256 41.85 83.09 6.92
C GLN A 256 41.37 82.33 5.66
N PHE A 257 41.85 82.74 4.49
CA PHE A 257 41.54 82.09 3.21
C PHE A 257 42.04 80.63 3.17
N GLN A 258 43.27 80.37 3.63
CA GLN A 258 43.78 78.99 3.77
C GLN A 258 42.91 78.14 4.69
N LYS A 259 42.52 78.67 5.85
CA LYS A 259 41.61 77.98 6.78
C LYS A 259 40.25 77.66 6.16
N GLU A 260 39.66 78.58 5.39
CA GLU A 260 38.38 78.34 4.73
C GLU A 260 38.46 77.24 3.66
N GLN A 261 39.56 77.18 2.91
CA GLN A 261 39.78 76.15 1.90
C GLN A 261 40.07 74.78 2.52
N GLU A 262 40.92 74.73 3.56
CA GLU A 262 41.15 73.51 4.35
C GLU A 262 39.86 73.00 5.00
N ALA A 263 39.01 73.90 5.52
CA ALA A 263 37.73 73.52 6.11
C ALA A 263 36.75 72.95 5.07
N LYS A 264 36.69 73.51 3.85
CA LYS A 264 35.86 72.98 2.77
C LYS A 264 36.36 71.61 2.28
N PHE A 265 37.67 71.46 2.13
CA PHE A 265 38.30 70.19 1.74
C PHE A 265 38.08 69.10 2.79
N SER A 266 38.38 69.41 4.05
CA SER A 266 38.17 68.51 5.18
C SER A 266 36.72 68.03 5.26
N LYS A 267 35.73 68.91 5.02
CA LYS A 267 34.32 68.53 4.95
C LYS A 267 34.01 67.55 3.81
N GLN A 268 34.55 67.76 2.61
CA GLN A 268 34.31 66.85 1.49
C GLN A 268 35.00 65.49 1.69
N VAL A 269 36.26 65.49 2.14
CA VAL A 269 37.01 64.25 2.43
C VAL A 269 36.35 63.46 3.56
N SER A 270 35.94 64.13 4.64
CA SER A 270 35.23 63.47 5.75
C SER A 270 33.91 62.82 5.28
N ALA A 271 33.11 63.52 4.48
CA ALA A 271 31.85 62.99 3.95
C ALA A 271 32.03 61.79 2.99
N LEU A 272 33.08 61.79 2.17
CA LEU A 272 33.41 60.64 1.31
C LEU A 272 34.00 59.47 2.11
N SER A 273 34.90 59.75 3.05
CA SER A 273 35.50 58.75 3.94
C SER A 273 34.41 58.03 4.75
N GLU A 274 33.44 58.78 5.28
CA GLU A 274 32.30 58.24 6.04
C GLU A 274 31.43 57.32 5.17
N LYS A 275 31.19 57.66 3.90
CA LYS A 275 30.49 56.78 2.95
C LYS A 275 31.26 55.49 2.66
N VAL A 276 32.59 55.56 2.51
CA VAL A 276 33.43 54.39 2.25
C VAL A 276 33.41 53.45 3.47
N GLU A 277 33.60 53.99 4.67
CA GLU A 277 33.54 53.21 5.90
C GLU A 277 32.15 52.56 6.09
N THR A 278 31.08 53.32 5.81
CA THR A 278 29.71 52.81 5.88
C THR A 278 29.51 51.64 4.91
N ASN A 279 29.89 51.80 3.64
CA ASN A 279 29.76 50.75 2.63
C ASN A 279 30.61 49.50 2.95
N GLN A 280 31.83 49.68 3.45
CA GLN A 280 32.68 48.57 3.89
C GLN A 280 32.07 47.82 5.08
N SER A 281 31.51 48.56 6.04
CA SER A 281 30.81 48.00 7.20
C SER A 281 29.58 47.20 6.77
N GLU A 282 28.75 47.76 5.88
CA GLU A 282 27.58 47.08 5.31
C GLU A 282 27.97 45.80 4.56
N LEU A 283 29.04 45.84 3.75
CA LEU A 283 29.54 44.68 3.04
C LEU A 283 30.00 43.57 3.99
N LYS A 284 30.73 43.94 5.06
CA LYS A 284 31.18 42.98 6.08
C LYS A 284 29.98 42.35 6.79
N LYS A 285 28.95 43.14 7.11
CA LYS A 285 27.69 42.63 7.68
C LYS A 285 26.98 41.67 6.71
N ALA A 286 26.85 42.03 5.43
CA ALA A 286 26.23 41.19 4.41
C ALA A 286 26.96 39.85 4.22
N LYS A 287 28.30 39.86 4.15
CA LYS A 287 29.12 38.63 4.09
C LYS A 287 28.94 37.76 5.33
N ALA A 288 28.94 38.36 6.52
CA ALA A 288 28.74 37.64 7.77
C ALA A 288 27.35 36.97 7.84
N ARG A 289 26.29 37.67 7.41
CA ARG A 289 24.94 37.11 7.35
C ARG A 289 24.84 35.94 6.37
N LEU A 290 25.43 36.07 5.18
CA LEU A 290 25.44 34.99 4.20
C LEU A 290 26.12 33.74 4.74
N ASN A 291 27.27 33.88 5.41
CA ASN A 291 27.97 32.76 6.03
C ASN A 291 27.16 32.15 7.18
N ALA A 292 26.49 32.97 7.99
CA ALA A 292 25.61 32.49 9.06
C ALA A 292 24.41 31.69 8.50
N ARG A 293 23.76 32.17 7.43
CA ARG A 293 22.68 31.43 6.74
C ARG A 293 23.15 30.08 6.22
N LYS A 294 24.31 30.04 5.56
CA LYS A 294 24.90 28.78 5.07
C LYS A 294 25.19 27.79 6.20
N LYS A 295 25.74 28.28 7.31
CA LYS A 295 26.03 27.46 8.49
C LYS A 295 24.73 26.88 9.07
N LEU A 296 23.70 27.70 9.26
CA LEU A 296 22.38 27.25 9.74
C LEU A 296 21.75 26.22 8.78
N ALA A 297 21.75 26.49 7.48
CA ALA A 297 21.20 25.58 6.48
C ALA A 297 21.89 24.21 6.52
N ALA A 298 23.23 24.20 6.56
CA ALA A 298 24.01 22.96 6.68
C ALA A 298 23.70 22.21 7.98
N GLN A 299 23.53 22.94 9.07
CA GLN A 299 23.23 22.34 10.37
C GLN A 299 21.81 21.74 10.42
N ILE A 300 20.80 22.46 9.95
CA ILE A 300 19.42 21.97 9.85
C ILE A 300 19.38 20.71 8.97
N LYS A 301 20.05 20.75 7.81
CA LYS A 301 20.17 19.60 6.90
C LYS A 301 20.80 18.38 7.60
N ASN A 302 21.85 18.59 8.39
CA ASN A 302 22.49 17.52 9.15
C ASN A 302 21.58 16.96 10.26
N ASN A 303 20.82 17.81 10.96
CA ASN A 303 19.87 17.38 11.98
C ASN A 303 18.77 16.50 11.37
N PHE A 304 18.17 16.94 10.26
CA PHE A 304 17.17 16.15 9.55
C PHE A 304 17.70 14.81 9.07
N LYS A 305 18.91 14.80 8.48
CA LYS A 305 19.55 13.54 8.04
C LYS A 305 19.77 12.57 9.21
N LYS A 306 20.24 13.07 10.37
CA LYS A 306 20.46 12.25 11.57
C LYS A 306 19.16 11.70 12.16
N ALA A 307 18.09 12.48 12.09
CA ALA A 307 16.77 12.10 12.58
C ALA A 307 15.93 11.31 11.56
N GLY A 308 16.46 11.03 10.36
CA GLY A 308 15.74 10.30 9.30
C GLY A 308 14.55 11.07 8.72
N ILE A 309 14.58 12.40 8.82
CA ILE A 309 13.51 13.27 8.32
C ILE A 309 13.78 13.58 6.85
N ASP A 310 12.80 13.29 6.00
CA ASP A 310 12.82 13.68 4.60
C ASP A 310 12.39 15.16 4.45
N ALA A 311 13.37 16.03 4.28
CA ALA A 311 13.16 17.46 4.07
C ALA A 311 14.24 18.03 3.14
N GLU A 312 13.83 18.95 2.26
CA GLU A 312 14.74 19.67 1.39
C GLU A 312 15.18 20.96 2.07
N VAL A 313 16.49 21.19 2.14
CA VAL A 313 17.08 22.40 2.74
C VAL A 313 17.95 23.09 1.70
N ASP A 314 17.60 24.33 1.33
CA ASP A 314 18.40 25.14 0.42
C ASP A 314 19.70 25.59 1.11
N GLY A 315 20.84 25.20 0.56
CA GLY A 315 22.16 25.48 1.16
C GLY A 315 22.58 26.95 1.13
N ASN A 316 21.89 27.81 0.38
CA ASN A 316 22.21 29.23 0.23
C ASN A 316 21.23 30.12 1.01
N THR A 317 19.92 29.83 0.92
CA THR A 317 18.88 30.64 1.59
C THR A 317 18.52 30.09 2.97
N GLY A 318 18.66 28.78 3.18
CA GLY A 318 18.18 28.09 4.38
C GLY A 318 16.69 27.74 4.34
N ASP A 319 16.03 27.86 3.19
CA ASP A 319 14.62 27.49 3.03
C ASP A 319 14.46 25.99 3.27
N VAL A 320 13.48 25.64 4.10
CA VAL A 320 13.13 24.25 4.42
C VAL A 320 11.80 23.90 3.80
N VAL A 321 11.81 22.95 2.87
CA VAL A 321 10.60 22.33 2.34
C VAL A 321 10.39 21.01 3.08
N ILE A 322 9.33 20.94 3.89
CA ILE A 322 8.95 19.70 4.57
C ILE A 322 8.32 18.78 3.54
N ASN A 323 8.89 17.59 3.35
CA ASN A 323 8.27 16.58 2.51
C ASN A 323 7.19 15.85 3.31
N PHE A 324 5.94 15.94 2.86
CA PHE A 324 4.84 15.21 3.48
C PHE A 324 4.65 13.79 2.87
N GLY A 325 5.55 13.34 1.99
CA GLY A 325 5.43 12.05 1.31
C GLY A 325 4.19 12.04 0.41
N ASP A 326 3.28 11.08 0.58
CA ASP A 326 2.00 11.05 -0.14
C ASP A 326 0.87 11.82 0.59
N GLU A 327 1.14 12.28 1.81
CA GLU A 327 0.19 12.90 2.73
C GLU A 327 0.10 14.42 2.50
N TYR A 328 -0.38 14.85 1.34
CA TYR A 328 -0.65 16.27 1.08
C TYR A 328 -2.09 16.65 1.48
N PHE A 329 -2.32 17.96 1.57
CA PHE A 329 -3.67 18.51 1.73
C PHE A 329 -4.61 17.97 0.64
N ASP A 330 -5.85 17.67 1.02
CA ASP A 330 -6.87 17.37 0.01
C ASP A 330 -7.17 18.61 -0.83
N THR A 331 -7.68 18.37 -2.04
CA THR A 331 -8.15 19.42 -2.95
C THR A 331 -9.12 20.36 -2.22
N GLY A 332 -8.79 21.66 -2.24
CA GLY A 332 -9.61 22.71 -1.62
C GLY A 332 -9.63 22.71 -0.09
N LYS A 333 -8.88 21.84 0.58
CA LYS A 333 -8.83 21.77 2.05
C LYS A 333 -7.52 22.32 2.61
N SER A 334 -7.61 22.82 3.85
CA SER A 334 -6.47 23.24 4.67
C SER A 334 -6.29 22.40 5.94
N THR A 335 -7.17 21.44 6.20
CA THR A 335 -7.07 20.55 7.36
C THR A 335 -5.90 19.59 7.21
N LEU A 336 -5.05 19.51 8.24
CA LEU A 336 -3.92 18.58 8.27
C LEU A 336 -4.40 17.15 8.55
N LYS A 337 -3.88 16.21 7.74
CA LYS A 337 -4.09 14.78 7.96
C LYS A 337 -3.26 14.26 9.13
N PRO A 338 -3.63 13.13 9.75
CA PRO A 338 -2.84 12.50 10.80
C PRO A 338 -1.37 12.26 10.40
N GLY A 339 -1.13 11.82 9.16
CA GLY A 339 0.22 11.63 8.62
C GLY A 339 1.03 12.92 8.59
N MET A 340 0.42 14.03 8.15
CA MET A 340 1.07 15.35 8.16
C MET A 340 1.41 15.81 9.57
N LYS A 341 0.49 15.64 10.52
CA LYS A 341 0.74 15.98 11.93
C LYS A 341 1.92 15.17 12.48
N LYS A 342 2.03 13.88 12.15
CA LYS A 342 3.16 13.03 12.55
C LYS A 342 4.49 13.56 12.00
N ILE A 343 4.53 13.96 10.73
CA ILE A 343 5.73 14.53 10.10
C ILE A 343 6.12 15.87 10.75
N LEU A 344 5.15 16.74 11.07
CA LEU A 344 5.41 17.99 11.81
C LEU A 344 5.97 17.71 13.22
N LYS A 345 5.42 16.71 13.92
CA LYS A 345 5.89 16.31 15.26
C LYS A 345 7.35 15.86 15.26
N GLN A 346 7.84 15.29 14.15
CA GLN A 346 9.23 14.87 14.00
C GLN A 346 10.14 16.00 13.50
N SER A 347 9.68 16.76 12.50
CA SER A 347 10.50 17.75 11.79
C SER A 347 10.70 19.05 12.56
N ILE A 348 9.66 19.59 13.19
CA ILE A 348 9.71 20.92 13.80
C ILE A 348 10.65 21.02 15.01
N PRO A 349 10.71 20.02 15.92
CA PRO A 349 11.68 20.06 17.01
C PRO A 349 13.13 20.08 16.51
N GLU A 350 13.46 19.28 15.49
CA GLU A 350 14.81 19.24 14.91
C GLU A 350 15.15 20.51 14.13
N TYR A 351 14.16 21.13 13.47
CA TYR A 351 14.30 22.44 12.85
C TYR A 351 14.61 23.52 13.90
N ALA A 352 13.81 23.59 14.96
CA ALA A 352 13.98 24.57 16.03
C ALA A 352 15.33 24.40 16.74
N LYS A 353 15.72 23.15 17.04
CA LYS A 353 17.04 22.82 17.59
C LYS A 353 18.18 23.28 16.66
N GLY A 354 18.00 23.15 15.34
CA GLY A 354 18.95 23.65 14.35
C GLY A 354 19.10 25.17 14.38
N LEU A 355 17.98 25.90 14.46
CA LEU A 355 17.97 27.35 14.52
C LEU A 355 18.60 27.92 15.79
N PHE A 356 18.32 27.30 16.95
CA PHE A 356 18.62 27.89 18.25
C PHE A 356 19.86 27.30 18.96
N SER A 357 20.61 26.40 18.33
CA SER A 357 21.80 25.80 18.94
C SER A 357 22.97 26.77 19.08
N ASP A 358 23.14 27.70 18.14
CA ASP A 358 24.22 28.69 18.15
C ASP A 358 23.64 30.01 18.66
N LYS A 359 23.88 30.32 19.94
CA LYS A 359 23.32 31.50 20.61
C LYS A 359 23.61 32.79 19.83
N LYS A 360 24.81 32.96 19.27
CA LYS A 360 25.20 34.18 18.54
C LYS A 360 24.41 34.38 17.25
N ILE A 361 23.96 33.29 16.63
CA ILE A 361 23.15 33.33 15.42
C ILE A 361 21.68 33.41 15.77
N ALA A 362 21.25 32.67 16.80
CA ALA A 362 19.90 32.70 17.33
C ALA A 362 19.46 34.12 17.73
N ASP A 363 20.34 34.87 18.39
CA ASP A 363 20.10 36.25 18.80
C ASP A 363 19.96 37.22 17.60
N LYS A 364 20.33 36.78 16.40
CA LYS A 364 20.19 37.54 15.15
C LYS A 364 19.03 37.05 14.30
N LEU A 365 18.21 36.10 14.75
CA LEU A 365 17.05 35.66 13.97
C LEU A 365 15.99 36.77 13.97
N SER A 366 15.65 37.28 12.79
CA SER A 366 14.62 38.31 12.63
C SER A 366 13.22 37.69 12.69
N TYR A 367 13.00 36.65 11.90
CA TYR A 367 11.75 35.93 11.88
C TYR A 367 11.91 34.53 11.31
N VAL A 368 10.93 33.68 11.59
CA VAL A 368 10.69 32.42 10.89
C VAL A 368 9.37 32.55 10.15
N GLU A 369 9.30 32.19 8.89
CA GLU A 369 8.08 32.32 8.08
C GLU A 369 7.56 30.95 7.67
N ILE A 370 6.30 30.67 8.00
CA ILE A 370 5.56 29.51 7.49
C ILE A 370 4.78 29.98 6.27
N VAL A 371 5.23 29.53 5.09
CA VAL A 371 4.67 29.95 3.80
C VAL A 371 3.88 28.80 3.19
N GLY A 372 2.58 29.02 2.99
CA GLY A 372 1.71 28.08 2.31
C GLY A 372 1.58 28.38 0.82
N PHE A 373 1.45 27.32 0.03
CA PHE A 373 1.25 27.36 -1.42
C PHE A 373 -0.03 26.62 -1.83
N ALA A 374 -0.54 27.00 -2.99
CA ALA A 374 -1.65 26.33 -3.67
C ALA A 374 -1.24 25.99 -5.10
N SER A 375 -1.90 25.01 -5.71
CA SER A 375 -1.70 24.72 -7.14
C SER A 375 -2.39 25.79 -8.00
N PRO A 376 -1.91 26.05 -9.22
CA PRO A 376 -2.52 27.01 -10.16
C PRO A 376 -3.79 26.46 -10.81
N THR A 377 -4.73 25.99 -9.98
CA THR A 377 -5.94 25.31 -10.42
C THR A 377 -7.14 25.83 -9.64
N TYR A 378 -8.27 26.04 -10.31
CA TYR A 378 -9.52 26.45 -9.69
C TYR A 378 -10.70 25.89 -10.49
N LYS A 379 -11.72 25.37 -9.78
CA LYS A 379 -12.92 24.75 -10.39
C LYS A 379 -12.60 23.75 -11.51
N GLY A 380 -11.58 22.91 -11.32
CA GLY A 380 -11.23 21.87 -12.28
C GLY A 380 -10.41 22.34 -13.48
N LYS A 381 -9.93 23.59 -13.52
CA LYS A 381 -9.16 24.15 -14.64
C LYS A 381 -7.87 24.80 -14.16
N TYR A 382 -6.86 24.81 -15.02
CA TYR A 382 -5.65 25.61 -14.84
C TYR A 382 -5.99 27.11 -14.85
N VAL A 383 -5.27 27.90 -14.05
CA VAL A 383 -5.39 29.35 -13.94
C VAL A 383 -4.05 29.96 -14.29
N ASP A 384 -4.03 30.86 -15.26
CA ASP A 384 -2.83 31.59 -15.63
C ASP A 384 -2.51 32.64 -14.54
N PRO A 385 -1.33 32.60 -13.90
CA PRO A 385 -0.88 33.61 -12.92
C PRO A 385 -0.79 35.04 -13.46
N GLN A 386 -0.65 35.23 -14.78
CA GLN A 386 -0.45 36.53 -15.42
C GLN A 386 -1.76 37.09 -16.00
N SER A 387 -2.83 36.29 -15.98
CA SER A 387 -4.14 36.72 -16.46
C SER A 387 -4.72 37.81 -15.56
N MET A 388 -5.23 38.86 -16.22
CA MET A 388 -5.93 39.97 -15.57
C MET A 388 -7.46 39.84 -15.68
N ASP A 389 -7.95 38.71 -16.21
CA ASP A 389 -9.37 38.45 -16.36
C ASP A 389 -10.07 38.32 -14.99
N GLU A 390 -11.29 38.84 -14.88
CA GLU A 390 -12.04 38.85 -13.61
C GLU A 390 -12.26 37.43 -13.03
N LYS A 391 -12.43 36.43 -13.92
CA LYS A 391 -12.60 35.03 -13.53
C LYS A 391 -11.33 34.44 -12.90
N ASP A 392 -10.16 34.82 -13.43
CA ASP A 392 -8.86 34.36 -12.94
C ASP A 392 -8.46 35.11 -11.67
N ARG A 393 -8.84 36.39 -11.53
CA ARG A 393 -8.67 37.14 -10.27
C ARG A 393 -9.38 36.46 -9.10
N LYS A 394 -10.63 36.01 -9.28
CA LYS A 394 -11.38 35.25 -8.25
C LYS A 394 -10.68 33.94 -7.89
N ALA A 395 -10.04 33.29 -8.87
CA ALA A 395 -9.29 32.07 -8.65
C ALA A 395 -7.97 32.30 -7.89
N ILE A 396 -7.27 33.39 -8.18
CA ILE A 396 -6.07 33.83 -7.45
C ILE A 396 -6.42 34.14 -6.00
N GLU A 397 -7.47 34.93 -5.75
CA GLU A 397 -7.96 35.27 -4.40
C GLU A 397 -8.31 34.01 -3.60
N TYR A 398 -9.05 33.08 -4.21
CA TYR A 398 -9.38 31.79 -3.58
C TYR A 398 -8.12 31.01 -3.18
N ASN A 399 -7.18 30.85 -4.11
CA ASN A 399 -5.95 30.10 -3.86
C ASN A 399 -5.00 30.80 -2.88
N LEU A 400 -5.02 32.14 -2.84
CA LEU A 400 -4.30 32.91 -1.83
C LEU A 400 -4.85 32.62 -0.43
N LYS A 401 -6.17 32.71 -0.24
CA LYS A 401 -6.83 32.39 1.04
C LYS A 401 -6.59 30.93 1.44
N LEU A 402 -6.70 29.99 0.50
CA LEU A 402 -6.44 28.57 0.75
C LEU A 402 -4.99 28.33 1.19
N SER A 403 -4.03 28.97 0.51
CA SER A 403 -2.61 28.85 0.84
C SER A 403 -2.30 29.42 2.24
N PHE A 404 -2.92 30.55 2.61
CA PHE A 404 -2.82 31.11 3.95
C PHE A 404 -3.41 30.17 5.01
N ASN A 405 -4.62 29.65 4.80
CA ASN A 405 -5.28 28.73 5.74
C ASN A 405 -4.47 27.44 5.96
N ARG A 406 -3.76 26.96 4.95
CA ARG A 406 -2.85 25.81 5.07
C ARG A 406 -1.66 26.12 5.95
N ALA A 407 -1.01 27.27 5.73
CA ALA A 407 0.07 27.75 6.59
C ALA A 407 -0.40 27.97 8.03
N GLU A 408 -1.59 28.53 8.20
CA GLU A 408 -2.23 28.75 9.50
C GLU A 408 -2.52 27.43 10.22
N SER A 409 -2.96 26.39 9.50
CA SER A 409 -3.21 25.06 10.07
C SER A 409 -1.93 24.40 10.57
N VAL A 410 -0.81 24.59 9.85
CA VAL A 410 0.53 24.18 10.30
C VAL A 410 0.93 24.96 11.56
N PHE A 411 0.81 26.29 11.55
CA PHE A 411 1.08 27.13 12.71
C PHE A 411 0.29 26.68 13.95
N LYS A 412 -1.03 26.51 13.82
CA LYS A 412 -1.92 26.07 14.90
C LYS A 412 -1.49 24.72 15.47
N THR A 413 -1.07 23.79 14.61
CA THR A 413 -0.59 22.47 15.05
C THR A 413 0.75 22.56 15.78
N ILE A 414 1.68 23.36 15.26
CA ILE A 414 3.02 23.53 15.85
C ILE A 414 2.95 24.14 17.24
N PHE A 415 2.03 25.07 17.48
CA PHE A 415 1.96 25.84 18.73
C PHE A 415 0.79 25.46 19.64
N ASN A 416 0.08 24.39 19.33
CA ASN A 416 -0.92 23.80 20.22
C ASN A 416 -0.24 22.78 21.14
N GLN A 417 -0.23 23.05 22.44
CA GLN A 417 0.39 22.19 23.45
C GLN A 417 -0.27 20.81 23.57
N ASN A 418 -1.54 20.68 23.18
CA ASN A 418 -2.23 19.39 23.14
C ASN A 418 -1.83 18.56 21.91
N GLU A 419 -1.28 19.20 20.86
CA GLU A 419 -0.82 18.52 19.65
C GLU A 419 0.66 18.15 19.77
N MET A 420 1.50 19.08 20.21
CA MET A 420 2.93 18.82 20.41
C MET A 420 3.61 19.83 21.34
N THR A 421 4.71 19.39 21.96
CA THR A 421 5.58 20.21 22.79
C THR A 421 7.06 19.99 22.44
N PHE A 422 7.86 21.05 22.48
CA PHE A 422 9.31 21.00 22.28
C PHE A 422 10.01 22.17 22.97
N LYS A 423 11.30 22.01 23.28
CA LYS A 423 12.06 22.90 24.16
C LYS A 423 12.07 24.36 23.69
N GLU A 424 12.26 24.60 22.39
CA GLU A 424 12.36 25.95 21.82
C GLU A 424 11.03 26.51 21.31
N GLN A 425 9.89 25.88 21.63
CA GLN A 425 8.58 26.22 21.09
C GLN A 425 8.15 27.66 21.37
N GLN A 426 8.38 28.17 22.58
CA GLN A 426 8.04 29.56 22.92
C GLN A 426 8.92 30.57 22.15
N LYS A 427 10.22 30.29 22.02
CA LYS A 427 11.16 31.13 21.26
C LYS A 427 10.84 31.15 19.77
N LEU A 428 10.46 30.00 19.22
CA LEU A 428 10.01 29.92 17.84
C LEU A 428 8.71 30.73 17.67
N LYS A 429 7.75 30.59 18.58
CA LYS A 429 6.44 31.27 18.51
C LYS A 429 6.57 32.80 18.41
N SER A 430 7.50 33.41 19.15
CA SER A 430 7.71 34.87 19.12
C SER A 430 8.29 35.40 17.80
N LEU A 431 8.88 34.53 16.98
CA LEU A 431 9.51 34.89 15.71
C LEU A 431 8.67 34.51 14.49
N VAL A 432 7.61 33.71 14.67
CA VAL A 432 6.89 33.13 13.55
C VAL A 432 5.92 34.11 12.89
N LYS A 433 6.00 34.17 11.56
CA LYS A 433 5.06 34.79 10.64
C LYS A 433 4.37 33.73 9.80
N VAL A 434 3.14 33.98 9.40
CA VAL A 434 2.34 33.08 8.56
C VAL A 434 1.95 33.80 7.29
N THR A 435 2.26 33.22 6.13
CA THR A 435 2.05 33.85 4.83
C THR A 435 1.41 32.86 3.85
N GLY A 436 0.46 33.33 3.05
CA GLY A 436 -0.04 32.62 1.87
C GLY A 436 0.57 33.23 0.61
N ARG A 437 1.09 32.38 -0.30
CA ARG A 437 1.68 32.84 -1.59
C ARG A 437 0.87 32.41 -2.81
N SER A 438 -0.28 31.76 -2.63
CA SER A 438 -1.04 31.16 -3.73
C SER A 438 -0.12 30.26 -4.59
N PHE A 439 -0.26 30.30 -5.90
CA PHE A 439 0.65 29.71 -6.90
C PHE A 439 1.61 30.74 -7.53
N LEU A 440 1.61 31.98 -7.05
CA LEU A 440 2.30 33.13 -7.67
C LEU A 440 3.84 33.10 -7.53
N ALA A 441 4.35 32.26 -6.63
CA ALA A 441 5.79 32.12 -6.39
C ALA A 441 6.38 30.85 -7.03
N GLU A 442 5.56 30.04 -7.71
CA GLU A 442 6.09 29.01 -8.61
C GLU A 442 6.67 29.69 -9.85
N LYS A 443 7.92 29.38 -10.19
CA LYS A 443 8.54 29.86 -11.43
C LYS A 443 7.88 29.15 -12.60
N ILE A 444 6.86 29.80 -13.16
CA ILE A 444 6.07 29.31 -14.29
C ILE A 444 6.89 29.37 -15.61
N ASP A 445 8.14 29.88 -15.56
CA ASP A 445 9.12 29.82 -16.65
C ASP A 445 9.52 28.39 -17.07
N GLU A 446 9.28 27.37 -16.24
CA GLU A 446 9.50 25.95 -16.59
C GLU A 446 8.25 25.23 -17.11
N MET A 447 7.11 25.91 -17.12
CA MET A 447 5.88 25.35 -17.65
C MET A 447 5.72 25.91 -19.06
N ASP A 448 5.74 25.04 -20.07
CA ASP A 448 5.69 25.39 -21.49
C ASP A 448 4.83 26.64 -21.75
N ARG A 449 5.30 27.55 -22.61
CA ARG A 449 4.48 28.66 -23.15
C ARG A 449 3.19 28.17 -23.85
N ASP A 450 3.07 26.85 -24.07
CA ASP A 450 1.95 26.15 -24.70
C ASP A 450 0.97 25.50 -23.69
N ILE A 451 0.89 25.95 -22.43
CA ILE A 451 -0.25 25.54 -21.60
C ILE A 451 -1.51 26.19 -22.17
N ALA A 452 -2.29 25.40 -22.89
CA ALA A 452 -3.59 25.84 -23.39
C ALA A 452 -4.42 26.41 -22.23
N SER A 453 -4.85 27.67 -22.37
CA SER A 453 -5.81 28.29 -21.47
C SER A 453 -7.06 27.40 -21.44
N GLY A 454 -7.37 26.85 -20.26
CA GLY A 454 -8.47 25.89 -20.10
C GLY A 454 -8.09 24.41 -20.06
N MET A 455 -6.79 24.05 -20.03
CA MET A 455 -6.36 22.69 -19.69
C MET A 455 -7.06 22.19 -18.41
N SER A 456 -7.55 20.94 -18.44
CA SER A 456 -8.23 20.38 -17.28
C SER A 456 -7.25 20.20 -16.11
N GLN A 457 -7.75 20.34 -14.89
CA GLN A 457 -6.96 20.09 -13.68
C GLN A 457 -6.34 18.68 -13.69
N LYS A 458 -7.05 17.69 -14.22
CA LYS A 458 -6.54 16.30 -14.28
C LYS A 458 -5.33 16.19 -15.19
N GLU A 459 -5.37 16.78 -16.37
CA GLU A 459 -4.25 16.82 -17.31
C GLU A 459 -3.08 17.62 -16.74
N PHE A 460 -3.38 18.79 -16.19
CA PHE A 460 -2.40 19.66 -15.58
C PHE A 460 -1.67 18.97 -14.42
N CYS A 461 -2.41 18.38 -13.47
CA CYS A 461 -1.83 17.69 -12.33
C CYS A 461 -1.11 16.39 -12.72
N LYS A 462 -1.50 15.73 -13.82
CA LYS A 462 -0.76 14.59 -14.38
C LYS A 462 0.58 15.03 -14.99
N LYS A 463 0.65 16.23 -15.58
CA LYS A 463 1.88 16.77 -16.18
C LYS A 463 2.84 17.38 -15.15
N TYR A 464 2.30 18.10 -14.15
CA TYR A 464 3.09 18.95 -13.24
C TYR A 464 3.02 18.59 -11.75
N ASP A 465 2.35 17.49 -11.39
CA ASP A 465 2.22 17.01 -10.01
C ASP A 465 1.76 18.10 -9.02
N CYS A 466 0.47 18.41 -9.06
CA CYS A 466 -0.15 19.41 -8.18
C CYS A 466 0.09 19.15 -6.69
N LYS A 467 0.36 17.91 -6.26
CA LYS A 467 0.61 17.63 -4.85
C LYS A 467 1.86 18.38 -4.36
N LYS A 468 2.90 18.45 -5.20
CA LYS A 468 4.15 19.17 -4.89
C LYS A 468 4.01 20.70 -4.89
N ALA A 469 3.03 21.22 -5.62
CA ALA A 469 2.68 22.65 -5.61
C ALA A 469 1.91 23.03 -4.31
N GLN A 470 1.20 22.07 -3.71
CA GLN A 470 0.42 22.25 -2.47
C GLN A 470 1.28 22.04 -1.22
N ARG A 471 2.45 22.68 -1.18
CA ARG A 471 3.45 22.53 -0.12
C ARG A 471 3.41 23.66 0.91
N VAL A 472 4.11 23.42 2.01
CA VAL A 472 4.44 24.45 3.02
C VAL A 472 5.96 24.54 3.11
N ILE A 473 6.48 25.76 3.06
CA ILE A 473 7.90 26.06 3.20
C ILE A 473 8.10 26.81 4.50
N ILE A 474 9.11 26.45 5.27
CA ILE A 474 9.54 27.19 6.45
C ILE A 474 10.82 27.92 6.10
N LYS A 475 10.84 29.23 6.31
CA LYS A 475 11.97 30.11 6.02
C LYS A 475 12.45 30.78 7.29
N PHE A 476 13.69 31.24 7.32
CA PHE A 476 14.18 32.12 8.38
C PHE A 476 14.94 33.28 7.78
N ASP A 477 15.00 34.39 8.52
CA ASP A 477 15.82 35.53 8.16
C ASP A 477 16.68 36.01 9.35
N LEU A 478 17.77 36.72 9.04
CA LEU A 478 18.71 37.26 10.01
C LEU A 478 18.68 38.79 10.00
N GLU A 479 18.65 39.38 11.19
CA GLU A 479 18.71 40.82 11.43
C GLU A 479 20.05 41.44 11.02
N ASN A 480 20.04 42.76 10.95
CA ASN A 480 21.10 43.56 10.36
C ASN A 480 22.39 43.64 11.16
#